data_AF-A0A961H6M7-F1
#
_entry.id   AF-A0A961H6M7-F1
#
_cell.length_a   1.000
_cell.length_b   1.000
_cell.length_c   1.000
_cell.angle_alpha   90.00
_cell.angle_beta   90.00
_cell.angle_gamma   90.00
#
_symmetry.space_group_name_H-M   'P 1'
#
loop_
_entity.id
_entity.type
_entity.pdbx_description
1 polymer ?
#
loop_
_entity_poly.entity_id
_entity_poly.type
_entity_poly.pdbx_seq_one_letter_code
_entity_poly.pdbx_strand_id
1 'polypeptide(L)'
;SSASSYRFRPVGPEVTIMEIWSMTRYPSDAERPRPVPPEIWPHDDPRWPPIPAQDFSNLPRQQLGLHSKAFEFMRLSQTGEGHLSNFERVLDGFLAGLPHDRLASALREVNVNPLERHVVDIEF
;
A
#
# COMPACT_ATOMS: atom_id res chain seq x y z
N SER A 1 3.86 22.94 1.19
CA SER A 1 3.98 21.47 1.28
C SER A 1 3.89 20.88 -0.11
N SER A 2 4.69 19.85 -0.41
CA SER A 2 4.48 18.90 -1.50
C SER A 2 3.67 17.71 -0.97
N ALA A 3 3.26 16.81 -1.85
CA ALA A 3 2.61 15.56 -1.47
C ALA A 3 3.10 14.43 -2.38
N SER A 4 3.06 13.19 -1.89
CA SER A 4 3.35 11.99 -2.67
C SER A 4 2.06 11.20 -2.85
N SER A 5 1.84 10.68 -4.06
CA SER A 5 0.74 9.77 -4.36
C SER A 5 1.30 8.43 -4.79
N TYR A 6 0.73 7.36 -4.25
CA TYR A 6 1.13 5.98 -4.53
C TYR A 6 -0.04 5.28 -5.20
N ARG A 7 0.25 4.51 -6.25
CA ARG A 7 -0.75 3.63 -6.90
C ARG A 7 -0.17 2.24 -7.04
N PHE A 8 -0.91 1.25 -6.55
CA PHE A 8 -0.56 -0.17 -6.67
C PHE A 8 -1.50 -0.82 -7.67
N ARG A 9 -0.94 -1.53 -8.65
CA ARG A 9 -1.71 -2.23 -9.70
C ARG A 9 -1.30 -3.70 -9.75
N PRO A 10 -2.11 -4.61 -9.22
CA PRO A 10 -1.86 -6.04 -9.34
C PRO A 10 -1.82 -6.46 -10.81
N VAL A 11 -0.78 -7.20 -11.20
CA VAL A 11 -0.66 -7.85 -12.51
C VAL A 11 -1.01 -9.33 -12.39
N GLY A 12 -0.70 -9.92 -11.23
CA GLY A 12 -1.03 -11.28 -10.83
C GLY A 12 -0.76 -11.47 -9.34
N PRO A 13 -0.81 -12.71 -8.83
CA PRO A 13 -0.59 -13.00 -7.42
C PRO A 13 0.83 -12.64 -6.93
N GLU A 14 1.81 -12.64 -7.83
CA GLU A 14 3.24 -12.49 -7.50
C GLU A 14 3.84 -11.15 -7.99
N VAL A 15 3.06 -10.33 -8.70
CA VAL A 15 3.57 -9.14 -9.39
C VAL A 15 2.60 -7.99 -9.24
N THR A 16 3.09 -6.86 -8.74
CA THR A 16 2.38 -5.59 -8.64
C THR A 16 3.23 -4.48 -9.23
N ILE A 17 2.61 -3.61 -10.02
CA ILE A 17 3.24 -2.36 -10.47
C ILE A 17 2.92 -1.28 -9.43
N MET A 18 3.95 -0.74 -8.80
CA MET A 18 3.85 0.42 -7.92
C MET A 18 4.29 1.68 -8.67
N GLU A 19 3.46 2.71 -8.65
CA GLU A 19 3.75 4.03 -9.19
C GLU A 19 3.86 5.04 -8.07
N ILE A 20 4.92 5.85 -8.09
CA ILE A 20 5.18 6.91 -7.12
C ILE A 20 5.15 8.24 -7.86
N TRP A 21 4.22 9.12 -7.46
CA TRP A 21 4.05 10.44 -8.04
C TRP A 21 4.38 11.52 -7.01
N SER A 22 5.43 12.29 -7.28
CA SER A 22 5.77 13.50 -6.51
C SER A 22 4.95 14.68 -7.02
N MET A 23 4.15 15.28 -6.15
CA MET A 23 3.28 16.41 -6.47
C MET A 23 3.83 17.70 -5.87
N THR A 24 4.05 18.68 -6.73
CA THR A 24 4.50 20.03 -6.36
C THR A 24 3.40 21.04 -6.60
N ARG A 25 3.19 21.91 -5.61
CA ARG A 25 2.27 23.05 -5.74
C ARG A 25 2.98 24.17 -6.50
N TYR A 26 2.32 24.72 -7.50
CA TYR A 26 2.77 25.89 -8.24
C TYR A 26 1.83 27.07 -7.93
N PRO A 27 2.36 28.31 -7.89
CA PRO A 27 1.53 29.51 -7.95
C PRO A 27 0.57 29.48 -9.15
N SER A 28 -0.54 30.23 -9.07
CA SER A 28 -1.56 30.25 -10.12
C SER A 28 -1.04 30.82 -11.45
N ASP A 29 -0.08 31.73 -11.38
CA ASP A 29 0.56 32.44 -12.49
C ASP A 29 1.87 31.79 -12.97
N ALA A 30 2.34 30.74 -12.30
CA ALA A 30 3.56 30.03 -12.70
C ALA A 30 3.31 29.11 -13.90
N GLU A 31 4.21 29.16 -14.88
CA GLU A 31 4.27 28.17 -15.95
C GLU A 31 4.63 26.80 -15.37
N ARG A 32 3.86 25.77 -15.75
CA ARG A 32 4.01 24.41 -15.21
C ARG A 32 4.73 23.55 -16.24
N PRO A 33 5.89 22.95 -15.90
CA PRO A 33 6.56 22.05 -16.82
C PRO A 33 5.65 20.84 -17.10
N ARG A 34 5.73 20.33 -18.33
CA ARG A 34 5.04 19.08 -18.69
C ARG A 34 5.61 17.94 -17.84
N PRO A 35 4.77 17.12 -17.16
CA PRO A 35 5.24 15.95 -16.45
C PRO A 35 5.95 14.97 -17.40
N VAL A 36 7.08 14.42 -16.94
CA VAL A 36 7.79 13.36 -17.66
C VAL A 36 7.00 12.06 -17.50
N PRO A 37 6.78 11.27 -18.57
CA PRO A 37 6.18 9.95 -18.45
C PRO A 37 7.00 9.07 -17.49
N PRO A 38 6.36 8.29 -16.62
CA PRO A 38 7.08 7.41 -15.70
C PRO A 38 7.80 6.30 -16.48
N GLU A 39 9.02 6.00 -16.06
CA GLU A 39 9.78 4.83 -16.50
C GLU A 39 9.53 3.68 -15.52
N ILE A 40 9.48 2.44 -16.03
CA ILE A 40 9.40 1.26 -15.17
C ILE A 40 10.81 0.91 -14.71
N TRP A 41 11.03 0.88 -13.41
CA TRP A 41 12.29 0.45 -12.81
C TRP A 41 12.12 -0.90 -12.09
N PRO A 42 13.09 -1.81 -12.19
CA PRO A 42 13.18 -3.00 -11.33
C PRO A 42 13.19 -2.62 -9.84
N HIS A 43 12.75 -3.52 -8.97
CA HIS A 43 12.69 -3.28 -7.52
C HIS A 43 14.06 -2.98 -6.87
N ASP A 44 15.15 -3.44 -7.47
CA ASP A 44 16.53 -3.29 -7.02
C ASP A 44 17.32 -2.20 -7.78
N ASP A 45 16.63 -1.37 -8.58
CA ASP A 45 17.27 -0.29 -9.32
C ASP A 45 17.92 0.74 -8.37
N PRO A 46 19.20 1.10 -8.56
CA PRO A 46 19.93 2.00 -7.66
C PRO A 46 19.39 3.43 -7.68
N ARG A 47 18.50 3.79 -8.62
CA ARG A 47 17.85 5.10 -8.70
C ARG A 47 16.76 5.27 -7.64
N TRP A 48 16.28 4.19 -7.01
CA TRP A 48 15.29 4.30 -5.95
C TRP A 48 15.84 5.12 -4.76
N PRO A 49 15.05 6.07 -4.23
CA PRO A 49 15.44 6.78 -3.02
C PRO A 49 15.41 5.83 -1.81
N PRO A 50 16.07 6.20 -0.69
CA PRO A 50 16.30 5.26 0.42
C PRO A 50 15.05 4.60 0.99
N ILE A 51 13.93 5.32 1.10
CA ILE A 51 12.68 4.79 1.71
C ILE A 51 12.09 3.67 0.83
N PRO A 52 11.71 3.89 -0.46
CA PRO A 52 11.30 2.79 -1.33
C PRO A 52 12.33 1.68 -1.48
N ALA A 53 13.63 2.00 -1.50
CA ALA A 53 14.68 0.99 -1.62
C ALA A 53 14.66 -0.01 -0.45
N GLN A 54 14.33 0.44 0.77
CA GLN A 54 14.17 -0.45 1.93
C GLN A 54 13.01 -1.42 1.72
N ASP A 55 11.82 -0.93 1.37
CA ASP A 55 10.62 -1.75 1.13
C ASP A 55 10.84 -2.73 -0.02
N PHE A 56 11.38 -2.25 -1.14
CA PHE A 56 11.60 -3.04 -2.35
C PHE A 56 12.67 -4.11 -2.17
N SER A 57 13.63 -3.93 -1.26
CA SER A 57 14.56 -4.99 -0.91
C SER A 57 13.91 -6.12 -0.10
N ASN A 58 12.80 -5.84 0.59
CA ASN A 58 12.13 -6.79 1.49
C ASN A 58 10.98 -7.53 0.83
N LEU A 59 10.14 -6.85 0.03
CA LEU A 59 8.94 -7.44 -0.56
C LEU A 59 9.21 -8.73 -1.36
N PRO A 60 10.24 -8.83 -2.24
CA PRO A 60 10.52 -10.07 -2.95
C PRO A 60 10.98 -11.20 -2.02
N ARG A 61 11.69 -10.87 -0.95
CA ARG A 61 12.14 -11.86 0.05
C ARG A 61 10.98 -12.36 0.88
N GLN A 62 10.07 -11.47 1.27
CA GLN A 62 8.82 -11.83 1.93
C GLN A 62 8.00 -12.77 1.04
N GLN A 63 7.81 -12.41 -0.23
CA GLN A 63 7.08 -13.24 -1.18
C GLN A 63 7.70 -14.63 -1.31
N LEU A 64 9.02 -14.73 -1.47
CA LEU A 64 9.73 -16.01 -1.51
C LEU A 64 9.51 -16.82 -0.22
N GLY A 65 9.49 -16.17 0.94
CA GLY A 65 9.23 -16.82 2.23
C GLY A 65 7.82 -17.41 2.32
N LEU A 66 6.81 -16.74 1.74
CA LEU A 66 5.42 -17.22 1.71
C LEU A 66 5.24 -18.52 0.90
N HIS A 67 6.15 -18.81 -0.04
CA HIS A 67 6.17 -20.08 -0.79
C HIS A 67 6.80 -21.25 -0.02
N SER A 68 7.33 -21.03 1.18
CA SER A 68 7.88 -22.10 2.01
C SER A 68 6.79 -23.10 2.39
N LYS A 69 7.03 -24.41 2.18
CA LYS A 69 6.10 -25.47 2.62
C LYS A 69 5.87 -25.51 4.13
N ALA A 70 6.78 -24.90 4.90
CA ALA A 70 6.68 -24.80 6.35
C ALA A 70 5.96 -23.52 6.82
N PHE A 71 5.61 -22.62 5.90
CA PHE A 71 4.83 -21.44 6.22
C PHE A 71 3.35 -21.81 6.31
N GLU A 72 2.72 -21.51 7.45
CA GLU A 72 1.31 -21.80 7.70
C GLU A 72 0.47 -20.51 7.73
N PHE A 73 0.88 -19.53 8.54
CA PHE A 73 0.24 -18.21 8.63
C PHE A 73 1.17 -17.17 9.29
N MET A 74 0.89 -15.89 9.05
CA MET A 74 1.49 -14.76 9.79
C MET A 74 0.64 -14.38 11.00
N ARG A 75 1.28 -13.84 12.04
CA ARG A 75 0.59 -13.21 13.18
C ARG A 75 0.97 -11.74 13.21
N LEU A 76 -0.03 -10.86 13.21
CA LEU A 76 0.17 -9.43 13.32
C LEU A 76 0.23 -9.00 14.79
N SER A 77 1.06 -7.99 15.06
CA SER A 77 1.18 -7.35 16.37
C SER A 77 -0.10 -6.63 16.76
N GLN A 78 -0.58 -6.88 17.97
CA GLN A 78 -1.76 -6.22 18.54
C GLN A 78 -1.54 -4.73 18.87
N THR A 79 -0.28 -4.30 18.95
CA THR A 79 0.09 -2.93 19.34
C THR A 79 0.56 -2.07 18.16
N GLY A 80 1.24 -2.67 17.18
CA GLY A 80 1.85 -1.94 16.05
C GLY A 80 1.19 -2.17 14.70
N GLU A 81 0.48 -3.28 14.51
CA GLU A 81 -0.01 -3.74 13.20
C GLU A 81 -1.54 -3.84 13.14
N GLY A 82 -2.24 -3.14 14.03
CA GLY A 82 -3.70 -3.11 14.02
C GLY A 82 -4.27 -2.51 12.73
N HIS A 83 -3.56 -1.55 12.12
CA HIS A 83 -3.95 -1.03 10.80
C HIS A 83 -3.88 -2.09 9.70
N LEU A 84 -2.83 -2.91 9.65
CA LEU A 84 -2.73 -4.02 8.72
C LEU A 84 -3.86 -5.01 8.95
N SER A 85 -4.14 -5.33 10.22
CA SER A 85 -5.26 -6.22 10.59
C SER A 85 -6.61 -5.67 10.12
N ASN A 86 -6.85 -4.36 10.26
CA ASN A 86 -8.08 -3.72 9.79
C ASN A 86 -8.18 -3.74 8.25
N PHE A 87 -7.07 -3.52 7.54
CA PHE A 87 -7.02 -3.59 6.08
C PHE A 87 -7.35 -5.01 5.57
N GLU A 88 -6.70 -6.04 6.11
CA GLU A 88 -6.93 -7.44 5.72
C GLU A 88 -8.38 -7.86 6.00
N ARG A 89 -8.95 -7.48 7.14
CA ARG A 89 -10.37 -7.76 7.45
C ARG A 89 -11.33 -7.11 6.44
N VAL A 90 -11.05 -5.88 5.99
CA VAL A 90 -11.87 -5.23 4.94
C VAL A 90 -11.70 -5.95 3.61
N LEU A 91 -10.47 -6.37 3.26
CA LEU A 91 -10.19 -7.16 2.06
C LEU A 91 -10.96 -8.49 2.09
N ASP A 92 -10.95 -9.20 3.21
CA ASP A 92 -11.73 -10.44 3.42
C ASP A 92 -13.23 -10.20 3.19
N GLY A 93 -13.76 -9.07 3.66
CA GLY A 93 -15.15 -8.67 3.43
C GLY A 93 -15.48 -8.49 1.94
N PHE A 94 -14.57 -7.89 1.17
CA PHE A 94 -14.72 -7.78 -0.30
C PHE A 94 -14.64 -9.14 -0.98
N LEU A 95 -13.71 -10.01 -0.56
CA LEU A 95 -13.57 -11.36 -1.11
C LEU A 95 -14.77 -12.26 -0.78
N ALA A 96 -15.40 -12.04 0.37
CA ALA A 96 -16.63 -12.73 0.78
C ALA A 96 -17.91 -12.18 0.10
N GLY A 97 -17.80 -11.10 -0.69
CA GLY A 97 -18.92 -10.51 -1.42
C GLY A 97 -19.91 -9.75 -0.53
N LEU A 98 -19.46 -9.21 0.61
CA LEU A 98 -20.31 -8.38 1.46
C LEU A 98 -20.76 -7.09 0.74
N PRO A 99 -21.90 -6.48 1.14
CA PRO A 99 -22.40 -5.27 0.52
C PRO A 99 -21.38 -4.13 0.54
N HIS A 100 -21.18 -3.48 -0.61
CA HIS A 100 -20.18 -2.43 -0.77
C HIS A 100 -20.41 -1.23 0.17
N ASP A 101 -21.67 -0.84 0.39
CA ASP A 101 -22.04 0.24 1.32
C ASP A 101 -21.58 -0.05 2.75
N ARG A 102 -21.65 -1.32 3.17
CA ARG A 102 -21.14 -1.79 4.46
C ARG A 102 -19.61 -1.74 4.54
N LEU A 103 -18.90 -2.07 3.47
CA LEU A 103 -17.44 -2.03 3.43
C LEU A 103 -16.90 -0.60 3.24
N ALA A 104 -17.65 0.28 2.57
CA ALA A 104 -17.28 1.66 2.32
C ALA A 104 -17.20 2.49 3.61
N SER A 105 -18.00 2.18 4.63
CA SER A 105 -17.85 2.80 5.95
C SER A 105 -16.52 2.39 6.60
N ALA A 106 -16.19 1.10 6.57
CA ALA A 106 -14.93 0.58 7.10
C ALA A 106 -13.70 1.16 6.39
N LEU A 107 -13.77 1.44 5.08
CA LEU A 107 -12.67 2.10 4.34
C LEU A 107 -12.31 3.50 4.88
N ARG A 108 -13.25 4.21 5.52
CA ARG A 108 -12.97 5.50 6.17
C ARG A 108 -12.16 5.32 7.44
N GLU A 109 -12.41 4.22 8.14
CA GLU A 109 -11.59 3.81 9.27
C GLU A 109 -10.26 3.27 8.79
N VAL A 110 -10.13 2.64 7.61
CA VAL A 110 -8.85 2.11 7.13
C VAL A 110 -7.93 3.19 6.55
N ASN A 111 -8.42 4.12 5.75
CA ASN A 111 -7.58 5.07 5.00
C ASN A 111 -7.22 6.35 5.78
N VAL A 112 -6.67 6.22 7.00
CA VAL A 112 -6.31 7.37 7.85
C VAL A 112 -4.92 7.24 8.47
N ASN A 113 -4.31 8.39 8.75
CA ASN A 113 -3.07 8.53 9.52
C ASN A 113 -3.45 8.85 10.99
N PRO A 114 -2.78 8.32 12.04
CA PRO A 114 -1.57 7.49 12.04
C PRO A 114 -1.75 6.08 11.47
N LEU A 115 -0.71 5.57 10.80
CA LEU A 115 -0.64 4.17 10.34
C LEU A 115 -0.46 3.19 11.52
N GLU A 116 0.22 3.61 12.59
CA GLU A 116 0.34 2.84 13.83
C GLU A 116 -0.90 3.04 14.70
N ARG A 117 -1.67 1.97 14.88
CA ARG A 117 -2.93 1.99 15.64
C ARG A 117 -3.42 0.60 15.98
N HIS A 118 -4.34 0.55 16.93
CA HIS A 118 -5.00 -0.67 17.37
C HIS A 118 -6.00 -1.20 16.34
N VAL A 119 -6.36 -2.47 16.51
CA VAL A 119 -7.51 -3.06 15.82
C VAL A 119 -8.77 -2.31 16.24
N VAL A 120 -9.61 -1.96 15.27
CA VAL A 120 -10.88 -1.27 15.53
C VAL A 120 -12.05 -2.20 15.24
N ASP A 121 -13.21 -1.85 15.79
CA ASP A 121 -14.47 -2.49 15.41
C ASP A 121 -14.92 -1.92 14.06
N ILE A 122 -14.88 -2.77 13.03
CA ILE A 122 -15.32 -2.46 11.67
C ILE A 122 -16.51 -3.37 11.42
N GLU A 123 -17.71 -2.85 11.69
CA GLU A 123 -18.98 -3.57 11.86
C GLU A 123 -19.47 -4.28 10.58
N PHE A 124 -18.78 -5.34 10.15
CA PHE A 124 -19.29 -6.26 9.13
C PHE A 124 -19.23 -7.76 9.44
#